data_AF-A0A1F6U471-F1
#
_entry.id   AF-A0A1F6U471-F1
#
_cell.length_a   1.000
_cell.length_b   1.000
_cell.length_c   1.000
_cell.angle_alpha   90.00
_cell.angle_beta   90.00
_cell.angle_gamma   90.00
#
_symmetry.space_group_name_H-M   'P 1'
#
loop_
_entity.id
_entity.type
_entity.pdbx_description
1 polymer ?
#
loop_
_entity_poly.entity_id
_entity_poly.type
_entity_poly.pdbx_seq_one_letter_code
_entity_poly.pdbx_strand_id
1 'polypeptide(L)' 'MSTNPDTLRQRLHELADQLPADATWDDVIEEARFRKAVEAGLAAADRGAFATEDEVKSAFARWYVKA' A
#
# COMPACT_ATOMS: atom_id res chain seq x y z
N MET A 1 11.25 -25.30 -2.74
CA MET A 1 12.12 -24.22 -2.26
C MET A 1 11.35 -23.46 -1.20
N SER A 2 11.79 -23.49 0.05
CA SER A 2 11.13 -22.76 1.13
C SER A 2 11.38 -21.27 0.94
N THR A 3 10.37 -20.53 0.51
CA THR A 3 10.38 -19.07 0.55
C THR A 3 10.33 -18.66 2.01
N ASN A 4 11.47 -18.25 2.57
CA ASN A 4 11.44 -17.47 3.80
C ASN A 4 10.54 -16.25 3.53
N PRO A 5 9.63 -15.87 4.44
CA PRO A 5 8.87 -14.64 4.28
C PRO A 5 9.87 -13.49 4.10
N ASP A 6 9.72 -12.72 3.02
CA ASP A 6 10.66 -11.64 2.70
C ASP A 6 10.78 -10.71 3.91
N THR A 7 11.97 -10.68 4.49
CA THR A 7 12.21 -9.85 5.67
C THR A 7 12.10 -8.37 5.30
N LEU A 8 11.79 -7.51 6.26
CA LEU A 8 11.79 -6.06 6.04
C LEU A 8 13.12 -5.57 5.42
N ARG A 9 14.24 -6.17 5.82
CA ARG A 9 15.56 -5.87 5.24
C ARG A 9 15.61 -6.14 3.74
N GLN A 10 15.09 -7.28 3.30
CA GLN A 10 15.10 -7.66 1.89
C GLN A 10 14.21 -6.74 1.07
N ARG A 11 13.02 -6.39 1.58
CA ARG A 11 12.12 -5.42 0.96
C ARG A 11 12.72 -4.02 0.86
N LEU A 12 13.54 -3.61 1.83
CA LEU A 12 14.28 -2.36 1.77
C LEU A 12 15.39 -2.37 0.72
N HIS A 13 16.08 -3.50 0.53
CA HIS A 13 17.04 -3.64 -0.57
C HIS A 13 16.34 -3.56 -1.93
N GLU A 14 15.22 -4.27 -2.11
CA GLU A 14 14.43 -4.21 -3.34
C GLU A 14 13.89 -2.79 -3.62
N LEU A 15 13.45 -2.08 -2.58
CA LEU A 15 13.08 -0.67 -2.70
C LEU A 15 14.27 0.15 -3.22
N ALA A 16 15.44 0.05 -2.58
CA ALA A 16 16.63 0.80 -2.97
C ALA A 16 17.04 0.53 -4.43
N ASP A 17 16.94 -0.72 -4.88
CA ASP A 17 17.30 -1.13 -6.25
C ASP A 17 16.34 -0.57 -7.32
N GLN A 18 15.11 -0.18 -6.93
CA GLN A 18 14.08 0.36 -7.82
C GLN A 18 14.06 1.89 -7.88
N LEU A 19 14.80 2.57 -7.01
CA LEU A 19 14.80 4.04 -6.96
C LEU A 19 15.50 4.62 -8.21
N PRO A 20 14.96 5.71 -8.79
CA PRO A 20 15.67 6.46 -9.80
C PRO A 20 16.93 7.11 -9.22
N ALA A 21 17.91 7.41 -10.07
CA ALA A 21 19.22 7.91 -9.63
C ALA A 21 19.15 9.29 -8.94
N ASP A 22 18.10 10.07 -9.21
CA ASP A 22 17.80 11.37 -8.63
C ASP A 22 16.77 11.31 -7.48
N ALA A 23 16.42 10.11 -7.02
CA ALA A 23 15.49 9.93 -5.91
C ALA A 23 15.96 10.66 -4.65
N THR A 24 14.99 11.26 -3.97
CA THR A 24 15.17 11.98 -2.72
C THR A 24 14.67 11.15 -1.54
N TRP A 25 14.95 11.62 -0.32
CA TRP A 25 14.38 11.01 0.88
C TRP A 25 12.85 11.08 0.92
N ASP A 26 12.25 12.09 0.29
CA ASP A 26 10.79 12.21 0.24
C ASP A 26 10.18 11.08 -0.59
N ASP A 27 10.80 10.72 -1.72
CA ASP A 27 10.37 9.60 -2.57
C ASP A 27 10.43 8.26 -1.82
N VAL A 28 11.51 8.03 -1.06
CA VAL A 28 11.68 6.82 -0.23
C VAL A 28 10.58 6.74 0.83
N ILE A 29 10.28 7.86 1.50
CA ILE A 29 9.26 7.92 2.55
C ILE A 29 7.87 7.70 1.96
N GLU A 30 7.57 8.29 0.80
CA GLU A 30 6.30 8.10 0.08
C GLU A 30 6.10 6.63 -0.28
N GLU A 31 7.08 6.01 -0.92
CA GLU A 31 7.00 4.60 -1.34
C GLU A 31 6.90 3.66 -0.13
N ALA A 32 7.62 3.92 0.96
CA ALA A 32 7.49 3.14 2.20
C ALA A 32 6.08 3.27 2.81
N ARG A 33 5.47 4.46 2.79
CA ARG A 33 4.09 4.68 3.25
C ARG A 33 3.09 3.95 2.34
N PHE A 34 3.28 4.02 1.03
CA PHE A 34 2.45 3.32 0.06
C PHE A 34 2.46 1.80 0.29
N ARG A 35 3.64 1.18 0.38
CA ARG A 35 3.78 -0.26 0.66
C ARG A 35 3.08 -0.67 1.96
N LYS A 36 3.26 0.11 3.03
CA LYS A 36 2.59 -0.13 4.31
C LYS A 36 1.05 -0.08 4.18
N ALA A 37 0.52 0.88 3.41
CA ALA A 37 -0.92 0.99 3.17
C ALA A 37 -1.46 -0.21 2.38
N VAL A 38 -0.72 -0.66 1.36
CA VAL A 38 -1.06 -1.87 0.58
C VAL A 38 -1.07 -3.12 1.47
N GLU A 39 -0.04 -3.33 2.28
CA GLU A 39 0.02 -4.47 3.23
C GLU A 39 -1.15 -4.46 4.22
N ALA A 40 -1.50 -3.28 4.75
CA ALA A 40 -2.65 -3.13 5.64
C ALA A 40 -3.98 -3.45 4.93
N GLY A 41 -4.11 -3.03 3.65
CA GLY A 41 -5.26 -3.32 2.81
C GLY A 41 -5.40 -4.81 2.48
N LEU A 42 -4.29 -5.47 2.11
CA LEU A 42 -4.26 -6.92 1.88
C LEU A 42 -4.67 -7.69 3.14
N ALA A 43 -4.09 -7.36 4.28
CA ALA A 43 -4.48 -7.97 5.54
C ALA A 43 -5.96 -7.72 5.90
N ALA A 44 -6.55 -6.61 5.43
CA ALA A 44 -7.98 -6.32 5.59
C ALA A 44 -8.85 -7.19 4.68
N ALA A 45 -8.44 -7.35 3.43
CA ALA A 45 -9.10 -8.23 2.48
C ALA A 45 -9.07 -9.69 2.95
N ASP A 46 -7.92 -10.16 3.44
CA ASP A 46 -7.73 -11.55 3.92
C ASP A 46 -8.67 -11.90 5.08
N ARG A 47 -9.00 -10.92 5.93
CA ARG A 47 -9.97 -11.07 7.04
C ARG A 47 -11.41 -10.73 6.65
N GLY A 48 -11.69 -10.51 5.37
CA GLY A 48 -13.02 -10.17 4.85
C GLY A 48 -13.52 -8.78 5.26
N ALA A 49 -12.64 -7.89 5.71
CA ALA A 49 -12.99 -6.53 6.13
C ALA A 49 -13.10 -5.58 4.92
N PHE A 50 -14.11 -5.84 4.08
CA PHE A 50 -14.47 -4.97 2.97
C PHE A 50 -15.53 -3.95 3.38
N ALA A 51 -15.52 -2.79 2.72
CA ALA A 51 -16.63 -1.85 2.84
C ALA A 51 -17.88 -2.43 2.19
N THR A 52 -19.04 -2.18 2.79
CA THR A 52 -20.35 -2.43 2.21
C THR A 52 -20.64 -1.45 1.07
N GLU A 53 -21.60 -1.80 0.21
CA GLU A 53 -22.04 -0.94 -0.89
C GLU A 53 -22.44 0.48 -0.39
N ASP A 54 -23.14 0.56 0.73
CA ASP A 54 -23.60 1.83 1.30
C ASP A 54 -22.43 2.68 1.84
N GLU A 55 -21.42 2.05 2.44
CA GLU A 55 -20.20 2.74 2.88
C GLU A 55 -19.41 3.28 1.68
N VAL A 56 -19.32 2.51 0.59
CA VAL A 56 -18.68 2.96 -0.65
C VAL A 56 -19.44 4.16 -1.23
N LYS A 57 -20.77 4.08 -1.39
CA LYS A 57 -21.60 5.20 -1.89
C LYS A 57 -21.43 6.45 -1.03
N SER A 58 -21.44 6.29 0.29
CA SER A 58 -21.26 7.39 1.24
C SER A 58 -19.89 8.04 1.12
N ALA A 59 -18.83 7.25 0.92
CA ALA A 59 -17.49 7.77 0.71
C ALA A 59 -17.39 8.61 -0.57
N PHE A 60 -17.91 8.11 -1.70
CA PHE A 60 -17.88 8.85 -2.97
C PHE A 60 -18.74 10.12 -2.93
N ALA A 61 -19.91 10.08 -2.29
CA ALA A 61 -20.77 11.25 -2.10
C ALA A 61 -20.08 12.35 -1.26
N ARG A 62 -19.31 11.96 -0.24
CA ARG A 62 -18.55 12.91 0.61
C ARG A 62 -17.49 13.67 -0.17
N TRP A 63 -16.88 13.05 -1.17
CA TRP A 63 -15.81 13.66 -1.99
C TRP A 63 -16.31 14.26 -3.31
N TYR A 64 -17.63 14.42 -3.47
CA TYR A 64 -18.27 15.07 -4.63
C TYR A 64 -17.91 14.45 -5.99
N VAL A 65 -17.61 13.15 -6.03
CA VAL A 65 -17.46 12.43 -7.29
C VAL A 65 -18.88 12.15 -7.81
N LYS A 66 -19.34 12.89 -8.82
CA LYS A 66 -20.60 12.56 -9.50
C LYS A 66 -20.47 11.17 -10.13
N ALA A 67 -21.27 10.23 -9.64
CA ALA A 67 -21.50 8.94 -10.28
C ALA A 67 -22.32 9.10 -11.58
#